data_AF-A0A9D9UYE7-F1
#
_entry.id   AF-A0A9D9UYE7-F1
#
_cell.length_a   1.000
_cell.length_b   1.000
_cell.length_c   1.000
_cell.angle_alpha   90.00
_cell.angle_beta   90.00
_cell.angle_gamma   90.00
#
_symmetry.space_group_name_H-M   'P 1'
#
loop_
_entity.id
_entity.type
_entity.pdbx_description
1 polymer ?
#
loop_
_entity_poly.entity_id
_entity_poly.type
_entity_poly.pdbx_seq_one_letter_code
_entity_poly.pdbx_strand_id
1 'polypeptide(L)'
;MDTKKRVIVLAVLALLAIGGLTYVNRGVVFSPRTDAPVATAPDSRELVGGVPEGGRDIDEYAIVTDDFIYFRSITSSSTLKIPNGDPATFERLTGFMEYPGTQVTAECSGPGTYAYYGDAKHVYFYQVWKTPDFKHSKIEIISDEPKEAFVFVSPTSARAGDELFAITPIYATSSCSFDIAA
;
A
#
# COMPACT_ATOMS: atom_id res chain seq x y z
N MET A 1 56.83 18.99 -17.52
CA MET A 1 56.28 18.96 -16.15
C MET A 1 56.04 20.39 -15.75
N ASP A 2 54.78 20.83 -15.78
CA ASP A 2 54.43 22.25 -15.65
C ASP A 2 53.58 22.47 -14.39
N THR A 3 53.93 23.53 -13.68
CA THR A 3 53.67 23.75 -12.26
C THR A 3 52.67 24.88 -12.13
N LYS A 4 51.38 24.61 -12.31
CA LYS A 4 50.31 25.60 -12.08
C LYS A 4 49.09 24.95 -11.44
N LYS A 5 49.18 24.71 -10.12
CA LYS A 5 48.02 24.55 -9.24
C LYS A 5 47.70 25.90 -8.60
N ARG A 6 46.71 26.59 -9.17
CA ARG A 6 45.82 27.56 -8.51
C ARG A 6 44.44 26.91 -8.59
N VAL A 7 43.71 26.75 -7.49
CA VAL A 7 42.59 27.59 -7.02
C VAL A 7 42.27 27.00 -5.63
N ILE A 8 42.48 27.64 -4.47
CA ILE A 8 41.90 28.87 -3.88
C ILE A 8 40.37 28.79 -3.68
N VAL A 9 40.01 28.48 -2.44
CA VAL A 9 38.96 29.11 -1.60
C VAL A 9 37.50 28.84 -1.95
N LEU A 10 36.82 28.16 -1.01
CA LEU A 10 35.52 28.52 -0.41
C LEU A 10 35.35 27.60 0.83
N ALA A 11 35.35 28.12 2.07
CA ALA A 11 34.15 28.62 2.77
C ALA A 11 33.21 27.42 3.13
N VAL A 12 32.67 27.22 4.33
CA VAL A 12 32.19 28.18 5.32
C VAL A 12 31.59 27.39 6.52
N LEU A 13 31.62 28.00 7.71
CA LEU A 13 30.83 27.73 8.93
C LEU A 13 30.94 26.36 9.64
N ALA A 14 31.84 26.33 10.62
CA ALA A 14 31.58 25.69 11.90
C ALA A 14 30.90 26.72 12.83
N LEU A 15 29.61 26.56 13.13
CA LEU A 15 28.91 27.33 14.16
C LEU A 15 27.56 26.69 14.50
N LEU A 16 27.32 26.53 15.81
CA LEU A 16 26.06 26.38 16.55
C LEU A 16 25.89 25.06 17.31
N ALA A 17 26.55 25.02 18.47
CA ALA A 17 26.21 24.16 19.59
C ALA A 17 25.90 25.03 20.81
N ILE A 18 24.77 25.74 20.82
CA ILE A 18 24.21 26.39 22.02
C ILE A 18 22.68 26.50 21.87
N GLY A 19 21.95 26.01 22.89
CA GLY A 19 20.49 26.18 23.05
C GLY A 19 19.82 24.83 23.32
N GLY A 20 19.57 24.39 24.56
CA GLY A 20 19.02 25.16 25.66
C GLY A 20 17.51 25.31 25.46
N LEU A 21 16.74 24.24 25.64
CA LEU A 21 15.29 24.31 25.70
C LEU A 21 14.77 23.65 26.98
N THR A 22 14.42 24.51 27.92
CA THR A 22 13.60 24.23 29.10
C THR A 22 12.17 23.92 28.65
N TYR A 23 11.68 22.71 28.89
CA TYR A 23 10.27 22.40 28.68
C TYR A 23 9.48 22.79 29.94
N VAL A 24 8.64 23.80 29.76
CA VAL A 24 7.79 24.39 30.80
C VAL A 24 6.53 23.55 30.98
N ASN A 25 6.25 23.29 32.25
CA ASN A 25 5.06 22.70 32.83
C ASN A 25 3.76 23.32 32.29
N ARG A 26 2.88 22.51 31.69
CA ARG A 26 1.47 22.87 31.44
C ARG A 26 0.58 21.85 32.13
N GLY A 27 0.03 22.26 33.26
CA GLY A 27 -1.11 21.60 33.89
C GLY A 27 -2.30 21.61 32.94
N VAL A 28 -2.85 20.44 32.69
CA VAL A 28 -4.11 20.25 31.97
C VAL A 28 -5.15 19.85 33.01
N VAL A 29 -6.00 20.81 33.37
CA VAL A 29 -7.27 20.57 34.05
C VAL A 29 -8.28 20.27 32.96
N PHE A 30 -8.89 19.08 32.96
CA PHE A 30 -10.09 18.80 32.16
C PHE A 30 -11.14 18.04 32.97
N SER A 31 -12.36 18.50 32.77
CA SER A 31 -13.62 18.31 33.48
C SER A 31 -14.12 16.86 33.66
N PRO A 32 -15.05 16.63 34.61
CA PRO A 32 -15.77 15.36 34.75
C PRO A 32 -16.54 15.01 33.47
N ARG A 33 -16.37 13.77 33.01
CA ARG A 33 -17.07 13.18 31.87
C ARG A 33 -18.56 13.07 32.20
N THR A 34 -19.37 13.74 31.40
CA THR A 34 -20.81 13.49 31.28
C THR A 34 -21.02 12.11 30.64
N ASP A 35 -21.85 11.28 31.25
CA ASP A 35 -22.28 10.00 30.70
C ASP A 35 -23.02 10.22 29.37
N ALA A 36 -22.36 9.86 28.28
CA ALA A 36 -23.01 9.75 26.98
C ALA A 36 -23.80 8.42 26.91
N PRO A 37 -24.98 8.41 26.27
CA PRO A 37 -25.73 7.18 26.07
C PRO A 37 -24.90 6.17 25.28
N VAL A 38 -24.92 4.92 25.76
CA VAL A 38 -24.30 3.75 25.13
C VAL A 38 -24.79 3.68 23.68
N ALA A 39 -23.90 4.02 22.74
CA ALA A 39 -24.09 3.66 21.35
C ALA A 39 -24.06 2.14 21.28
N THR A 40 -25.19 1.55 20.86
CA THR A 40 -25.28 0.15 20.47
C THR A 40 -24.15 -0.12 19.48
N ALA A 41 -23.21 -0.98 19.87
CA ALA A 41 -22.13 -1.39 18.99
C ALA A 41 -22.73 -1.84 17.64
N PRO A 42 -22.21 -1.38 16.49
CA PRO A 42 -22.57 -1.98 15.23
C PRO A 42 -22.24 -3.46 15.32
N ASP A 43 -23.25 -4.28 15.02
CA ASP A 43 -23.26 -5.74 14.95
C ASP A 43 -21.90 -6.24 14.45
N SER A 44 -21.06 -6.67 15.39
CA SER A 44 -19.76 -7.27 15.10
C SER A 44 -20.03 -8.66 14.56
N ARG A 45 -20.49 -8.74 13.32
CA ARG A 45 -20.40 -9.97 12.53
C ARG A 45 -18.95 -10.12 12.13
N GLU A 46 -18.23 -10.72 13.07
CA GLU A 46 -17.00 -11.44 12.88
C GLU A 46 -17.17 -12.34 11.65
N LEU A 47 -16.72 -11.87 10.49
CA LEU A 47 -16.62 -12.69 9.28
C LEU A 47 -15.46 -13.66 9.48
N VAL A 48 -15.74 -14.73 10.20
CA VAL A 48 -14.89 -15.92 10.28
C VAL A 48 -15.14 -16.75 9.02
N GLY A 49 -14.19 -16.65 8.07
CA GLY A 49 -13.95 -17.66 7.04
C GLY A 49 -15.09 -17.96 6.07
N GLY A 50 -15.20 -17.15 5.01
CA GLY A 50 -16.09 -17.44 3.89
C GLY A 50 -16.45 -16.16 3.15
N VAL A 51 -16.62 -16.28 1.83
CA VAL A 51 -17.20 -15.23 0.99
C VAL A 51 -18.46 -14.69 1.70
N PRO A 52 -18.59 -13.37 1.94
CA PRO A 52 -19.79 -12.80 2.53
C PRO A 52 -21.03 -13.26 1.75
N GLU A 53 -22.16 -13.46 2.42
CA GLU A 53 -23.39 -13.92 1.76
C GLU A 53 -23.74 -13.01 0.56
N GLY A 54 -24.04 -13.63 -0.60
CA GLY A 54 -24.27 -12.91 -1.86
C GLY A 54 -22.99 -12.49 -2.59
N GLY A 55 -21.82 -12.74 -2.04
CA GLY A 55 -20.54 -12.42 -2.66
C GLY A 55 -20.22 -13.29 -3.87
N ARG A 56 -19.69 -12.67 -4.92
CA ARG A 56 -19.15 -13.32 -6.11
C ARG A 56 -17.64 -13.12 -6.17
N ASP A 57 -16.92 -14.21 -6.44
CA ASP A 57 -15.49 -14.13 -6.70
C ASP A 57 -15.20 -13.42 -8.04
N ILE A 58 -14.34 -12.42 -7.99
CA ILE A 58 -13.66 -11.87 -9.18
C ILE A 58 -12.49 -12.79 -9.53
N ASP A 59 -11.74 -13.22 -8.52
CA ASP A 59 -10.69 -14.21 -8.60
C ASP A 59 -10.41 -14.87 -7.23
N GLU A 60 -9.24 -15.49 -7.07
CA GLU A 60 -8.89 -16.18 -5.82
C GLU A 60 -8.70 -15.25 -4.61
N TYR A 61 -8.48 -13.94 -4.83
CA TYR A 61 -8.24 -12.95 -3.78
C TYR A 61 -9.35 -11.92 -3.68
N ALA A 62 -10.01 -11.54 -4.76
CA ALA A 62 -11.01 -10.48 -4.76
C ALA A 62 -12.44 -11.03 -4.85
N ILE A 63 -13.31 -10.51 -4.00
CA ILE A 63 -14.73 -10.84 -3.90
C ILE A 63 -15.51 -9.53 -3.98
N VAL A 64 -16.62 -9.52 -4.69
CA VAL A 64 -17.57 -8.41 -4.71
C VAL A 64 -18.92 -8.84 -4.14
N THR A 65 -19.54 -7.97 -3.38
CA THR A 65 -20.95 -8.03 -2.97
C THR A 65 -21.68 -6.85 -3.61
N ASP A 66 -23.00 -6.72 -3.39
CA ASP A 66 -23.75 -5.56 -3.89
C ASP A 66 -23.23 -4.23 -3.30
N ASP A 67 -22.74 -4.26 -2.06
CA ASP A 67 -22.35 -3.05 -1.32
C ASP A 67 -20.85 -2.82 -1.23
N PHE A 68 -20.04 -3.89 -1.24
CA PHE A 68 -18.61 -3.80 -0.92
C PHE A 68 -17.72 -4.74 -1.74
N ILE A 69 -16.47 -4.30 -1.90
CA ILE A 69 -15.35 -5.10 -2.41
C ILE A 69 -14.55 -5.63 -1.22
N TYR A 70 -14.17 -6.90 -1.30
CA TYR A 70 -13.39 -7.60 -0.27
C TYR A 70 -12.16 -8.26 -0.90
N PHE A 71 -11.03 -8.19 -0.20
CA PHE A 71 -9.82 -8.94 -0.51
C PHE A 71 -9.56 -10.00 0.54
N ARG A 72 -9.41 -11.26 0.13
CA ARG A 72 -9.00 -12.35 1.01
C ARG A 72 -7.56 -12.11 1.45
N SER A 73 -7.35 -12.07 2.76
CA SER A 73 -6.01 -12.06 3.33
C SER A 73 -5.30 -13.37 2.99
N ILE A 74 -4.00 -13.29 2.69
CA ILE A 74 -3.19 -14.49 2.51
C ILE A 74 -2.54 -14.97 3.82
N THR A 75 -2.56 -14.13 4.85
CA THR A 75 -1.98 -14.41 6.18
C THR A 75 -3.00 -14.94 7.18
N SER A 76 -4.30 -14.76 6.90
CA SER A 76 -5.41 -15.14 7.77
C SER A 76 -6.63 -15.56 6.95
N SER A 77 -7.61 -16.21 7.58
CA SER A 77 -8.89 -16.56 6.94
C SER A 77 -9.87 -15.38 6.83
N SER A 78 -9.40 -14.15 7.06
CA SER A 78 -10.22 -12.94 7.07
C SER A 78 -10.24 -12.25 5.71
N THR A 79 -11.33 -11.55 5.42
CA THR A 79 -11.43 -10.64 4.28
C THR A 79 -11.23 -9.20 4.71
N LEU A 80 -10.42 -8.45 3.97
CA LEU A 80 -10.26 -7.01 4.10
C LEU A 80 -11.30 -6.30 3.22
N LYS A 81 -12.12 -5.46 3.82
CA LYS A 81 -13.07 -4.60 3.10
C LYS A 81 -12.34 -3.38 2.51
N ILE A 82 -12.60 -3.08 1.24
CA ILE A 82 -12.09 -1.87 0.58
C ILE A 82 -13.13 -0.76 0.72
N PRO A 83 -12.82 0.35 1.43
CA PRO A 83 -13.73 1.49 1.51
C PRO A 83 -13.80 2.23 0.17
N ASN A 84 -14.92 2.89 -0.10
CA ASN A 84 -15.15 3.81 -1.22
C ASN A 84 -15.06 3.26 -2.65
N GLY A 85 -14.70 1.99 -2.84
CA GLY A 85 -14.75 1.35 -4.15
C GLY A 85 -16.19 1.16 -4.66
N ASP A 86 -16.32 0.97 -5.97
CA ASP A 86 -17.60 0.69 -6.64
C ASP A 86 -17.71 -0.79 -7.02
N PRO A 87 -18.42 -1.62 -6.21
CA PRO A 87 -18.50 -3.06 -6.43
C PRO A 87 -19.14 -3.45 -7.76
N ALA A 88 -20.02 -2.59 -8.30
CA ALA A 88 -20.76 -2.88 -9.54
C ALA A 88 -19.84 -2.88 -10.77
N THR A 89 -18.78 -2.09 -10.73
CA THR A 89 -17.83 -1.91 -11.84
C THR A 89 -16.45 -2.50 -11.56
N PHE A 90 -16.22 -2.98 -10.33
CA PHE A 90 -14.94 -3.53 -9.92
C PHE A 90 -14.54 -4.77 -10.70
N GLU A 91 -13.33 -4.75 -11.25
CA GLU A 91 -12.74 -5.89 -11.95
C GLU A 91 -11.21 -5.91 -11.85
N ARG A 92 -10.63 -7.02 -12.28
CA ARG A 92 -9.18 -7.14 -12.42
C ARG A 92 -8.74 -6.67 -13.82
N LEU A 93 -7.79 -5.77 -13.88
CA LEU A 93 -7.31 -5.12 -15.11
C LEU A 93 -6.17 -5.89 -15.78
N THR A 94 -5.42 -6.69 -15.02
CA THR A 94 -4.29 -7.49 -15.52
C THR A 94 -4.35 -8.94 -15.03
N GLY A 95 -3.63 -9.84 -15.69
CA GLY A 95 -3.26 -11.10 -15.04
C GLY A 95 -2.35 -10.86 -13.83
N PHE A 96 -2.17 -11.88 -12.99
CA PHE A 96 -1.08 -11.88 -12.01
C PHE A 96 0.26 -11.92 -12.73
N MET A 97 1.16 -11.02 -12.34
CA MET A 97 2.49 -10.86 -12.91
C MET A 97 3.54 -11.07 -11.84
N GLU A 98 4.67 -11.63 -12.24
CA GLU A 98 5.86 -11.72 -11.40
C GLU A 98 6.74 -10.50 -11.67
N TYR A 99 7.28 -9.89 -10.61
CA TYR A 99 8.23 -8.80 -10.77
C TYR A 99 9.54 -9.31 -11.39
N PRO A 100 10.05 -8.67 -12.46
CA PRO A 100 11.30 -9.09 -13.10
C PRO A 100 12.51 -8.67 -12.24
N GLY A 101 13.10 -9.61 -11.52
CA GLY A 101 14.33 -9.35 -10.76
C GLY A 101 14.82 -10.57 -10.00
N THR A 102 15.96 -11.14 -10.40
CA THR A 102 16.54 -12.30 -9.70
C THR A 102 17.00 -11.96 -8.29
N GLN A 103 17.42 -10.71 -8.06
CA GLN A 103 17.76 -10.17 -6.74
C GLN A 103 16.56 -10.22 -5.78
N VAL A 104 15.35 -9.98 -6.28
CA VAL A 104 14.12 -10.04 -5.49
C VAL A 104 13.89 -11.45 -4.98
N THR A 105 14.10 -12.44 -5.86
CA THR A 105 13.99 -13.85 -5.48
C THR A 105 15.01 -14.26 -4.43
N ALA A 106 16.25 -13.76 -4.55
CA ALA A 106 17.31 -14.07 -3.60
C ALA A 106 17.05 -13.49 -2.20
N GLU A 107 16.62 -12.23 -2.12
CA GLU A 107 16.38 -11.53 -0.84
C GLU A 107 15.08 -11.98 -0.15
N CYS A 108 14.09 -12.44 -0.90
CA CYS A 108 12.74 -12.68 -0.41
C CYS A 108 12.31 -14.15 -0.44
N SER A 109 13.23 -15.08 -0.71
CA SER A 109 12.96 -16.53 -0.82
C SER A 109 11.90 -16.90 -1.88
N GLY A 110 11.70 -16.03 -2.89
CA GLY A 110 10.72 -16.24 -3.95
C GLY A 110 10.43 -14.96 -4.76
N PRO A 111 9.75 -15.05 -5.91
CA PRO A 111 9.27 -13.87 -6.62
C PRO A 111 8.00 -13.31 -5.95
N GLY A 112 7.89 -11.97 -5.91
CA GLY A 112 6.65 -11.30 -5.58
C GLY A 112 5.73 -11.27 -6.79
N THR A 113 4.44 -11.47 -6.55
CA THR A 113 3.39 -11.39 -7.58
C THR A 113 2.50 -10.19 -7.35
N TYR A 114 1.94 -9.62 -8.41
CA TYR A 114 1.01 -8.49 -8.29
C TYR A 114 0.02 -8.45 -9.45
N ALA A 115 -1.08 -7.71 -9.27
CA ALA A 115 -2.08 -7.43 -10.29
C ALA A 115 -2.70 -6.05 -10.06
N TYR A 116 -3.27 -5.48 -11.11
CA TYR A 116 -4.06 -4.27 -11.02
C TYR A 116 -5.54 -4.59 -11.03
N TYR A 117 -6.29 -3.86 -10.22
CA TYR A 117 -7.74 -3.86 -10.20
C TYR A 117 -8.23 -2.44 -10.43
N GLY A 118 -9.49 -2.29 -10.81
CA GLY A 118 -10.08 -0.96 -10.92
C GLY A 118 -11.59 -1.01 -10.92
N ASP A 119 -12.18 0.14 -10.61
CA ASP A 119 -13.61 0.39 -10.69
C ASP A 119 -13.87 1.75 -11.40
N ALA A 120 -15.09 2.27 -11.32
CA ALA A 120 -15.46 3.53 -11.92
C ALA A 120 -14.76 4.78 -11.34
N LYS A 121 -13.97 4.64 -10.27
CA LYS A 121 -13.37 5.77 -9.53
C LYS A 121 -11.88 5.59 -9.26
N HIS A 122 -11.41 4.36 -9.11
CA HIS A 122 -10.08 4.10 -8.60
C HIS A 122 -9.39 2.98 -9.38
N VAL A 123 -8.06 3.10 -9.44
CA VAL A 123 -7.15 2.00 -9.79
C VAL A 123 -6.43 1.54 -8.54
N TYR A 124 -6.40 0.22 -8.34
CA TYR A 124 -5.78 -0.43 -7.19
C TYR A 124 -4.57 -1.26 -7.65
N PHE A 125 -3.54 -1.25 -6.84
CA PHE A 125 -2.39 -2.15 -6.94
C PHE A 125 -2.45 -3.18 -5.83
N TYR A 126 -2.49 -4.45 -6.20
CA TYR A 126 -2.49 -5.56 -5.26
C TYR A 126 -1.24 -6.40 -5.43
N GLN A 127 -0.55 -6.64 -4.33
CA GLN A 127 0.69 -7.41 -4.28
C GLN A 127 0.57 -8.57 -3.31
N VAL A 128 1.19 -9.68 -3.67
CA VAL A 128 1.13 -10.97 -2.99
C VAL A 128 2.50 -11.62 -2.99
N TRP A 129 2.91 -12.03 -1.80
CA TRP A 129 4.11 -12.78 -1.50
C TRP A 129 3.72 -14.07 -0.78
N LYS A 130 3.94 -15.21 -1.44
CA LYS A 130 3.64 -16.54 -0.89
C LYS A 130 4.91 -17.37 -0.96
N THR A 131 5.76 -17.26 0.05
CA THR A 131 7.00 -18.04 0.15
C THR A 131 6.91 -19.05 1.30
N PRO A 132 7.82 -20.03 1.38
CA PRO A 132 7.89 -20.93 2.54
C PRO A 132 8.14 -20.19 3.85
N ASP A 133 8.87 -19.08 3.80
CA ASP A 133 9.34 -18.36 4.98
C ASP A 133 8.33 -17.30 5.47
N PHE A 134 7.60 -16.67 4.54
CA PHE A 134 6.58 -15.68 4.90
C PHE A 134 5.46 -15.58 3.88
N LYS A 135 4.33 -15.06 4.36
CA LYS A 135 3.20 -14.67 3.53
C LYS A 135 2.91 -13.20 3.79
N HIS A 136 2.78 -12.41 2.73
CA HIS A 136 2.40 -11.00 2.82
C HIS A 136 1.54 -10.57 1.63
N SER A 137 0.48 -9.81 1.89
CA SER A 137 -0.31 -9.18 0.83
C SER A 137 -0.62 -7.74 1.22
N LYS A 138 -0.64 -6.84 0.23
CA LYS A 138 -1.03 -5.44 0.40
C LYS A 138 -1.84 -5.01 -0.80
N ILE A 139 -2.89 -4.25 -0.54
CA ILE A 139 -3.65 -3.52 -1.56
C ILE A 139 -3.59 -2.04 -1.26
N GLU A 140 -3.44 -1.24 -2.30
CA GLU A 140 -3.42 0.21 -2.22
C GLU A 140 -4.13 0.83 -3.42
N ILE A 141 -4.81 1.96 -3.20
CA ILE A 141 -5.28 2.81 -4.30
C ILE A 141 -4.07 3.57 -4.80
N ILE A 142 -3.81 3.51 -6.11
CA ILE A 142 -2.67 4.19 -6.73
C ILE A 142 -3.10 5.40 -7.54
N SER A 143 -4.38 5.49 -7.93
CA SER A 143 -4.91 6.59 -8.71
C SER A 143 -6.40 6.76 -8.46
N ASP A 144 -6.86 8.01 -8.39
CA ASP A 144 -8.28 8.39 -8.33
C ASP A 144 -8.88 8.60 -9.74
N GLU A 145 -8.47 7.72 -10.66
CA GLU A 145 -8.95 7.67 -12.05
C GLU A 145 -9.79 6.40 -12.27
N PRO A 146 -10.77 6.43 -13.19
CA PRO A 146 -11.54 5.25 -13.52
C PRO A 146 -10.65 4.21 -14.21
N LYS A 147 -11.02 2.93 -14.09
CA LYS A 147 -10.27 1.81 -14.68
C LYS A 147 -10.00 1.93 -16.18
N GLU A 148 -10.85 2.63 -16.93
CA GLU A 148 -10.67 2.86 -18.37
C GLU A 148 -9.46 3.74 -18.69
N ALA A 149 -8.98 4.52 -17.72
CA ALA A 149 -7.76 5.33 -17.83
C ALA A 149 -6.48 4.53 -17.56
N PHE A 150 -6.60 3.27 -17.13
CA PHE A 150 -5.45 2.41 -16.85
C PHE A 150 -4.81 1.87 -18.13
N VAL A 151 -3.48 1.94 -18.19
CA VAL A 151 -2.66 1.36 -19.26
C VAL A 151 -1.50 0.60 -18.63
N PHE A 152 -1.44 -0.70 -18.89
CA PHE A 152 -0.25 -1.47 -18.59
C PHE A 152 0.90 -1.09 -19.54
N VAL A 153 2.04 -0.68 -18.99
CA VAL A 153 3.20 -0.24 -19.78
C VAL A 153 4.27 -1.33 -19.81
N SER A 154 4.67 -1.84 -18.65
CA SER A 154 5.68 -2.88 -18.51
C SER A 154 5.56 -3.62 -17.16
N PRO A 155 6.27 -4.74 -16.95
CA PRO A 155 6.27 -5.41 -15.65
C PRO A 155 6.89 -4.62 -14.48
N THR A 156 7.37 -3.40 -14.72
CA THR A 156 7.88 -2.49 -13.68
C THR A 156 7.21 -1.11 -13.75
N SER A 157 6.20 -0.93 -14.59
CA SER A 157 5.49 0.35 -14.71
C SER A 157 4.08 0.24 -15.28
N ALA A 158 3.19 1.09 -14.81
CA ALA A 158 1.84 1.24 -15.35
C ALA A 158 1.44 2.71 -15.35
N ARG A 159 0.41 3.06 -16.11
CA ARG A 159 -0.14 4.42 -16.18
C ARG A 159 -1.61 4.40 -15.80
N ALA A 160 -2.07 5.42 -15.09
CA ALA A 160 -3.49 5.70 -14.92
C ALA A 160 -3.71 7.20 -15.17
N GLY A 161 -4.51 7.54 -16.18
CA GLY A 161 -4.61 8.92 -16.65
C GLY A 161 -3.27 9.44 -17.15
N ASP A 162 -2.83 10.58 -16.62
CA ASP A 162 -1.55 11.22 -16.95
C ASP A 162 -0.38 10.75 -16.06
N GLU A 163 -0.64 9.95 -15.03
CA GLU A 163 0.36 9.54 -14.04
C GLU A 163 1.03 8.21 -14.43
N LEU A 164 2.37 8.19 -14.44
CA LEU A 164 3.17 6.99 -14.70
C LEU A 164 3.74 6.47 -13.38
N PHE A 165 3.29 5.30 -12.96
CA PHE A 165 3.74 4.66 -11.74
C PHE A 165 4.92 3.72 -12.01
N ALA A 166 5.95 3.81 -11.19
CA ALA A 166 7.06 2.86 -11.17
C ALA A 166 6.90 1.88 -10.00
N ILE A 167 7.14 0.60 -10.26
CA ILE A 167 7.11 -0.45 -9.23
C ILE A 167 8.55 -0.71 -8.77
N THR A 168 8.81 -0.61 -7.47
CA THR A 168 10.13 -0.84 -6.88
C THR A 168 10.06 -1.83 -5.71
N PRO A 169 10.92 -2.86 -5.64
CA PRO A 169 10.94 -3.76 -4.50
C PRO A 169 11.54 -3.09 -3.25
N ILE A 170 10.89 -3.28 -2.11
CA ILE A 170 11.40 -2.94 -0.78
C ILE A 170 11.73 -4.25 -0.04
N TYR A 171 12.98 -4.36 0.40
CA TYR A 171 13.48 -5.50 1.15
C TYR A 171 13.55 -5.16 2.64
N ALA A 172 13.01 -6.03 3.49
CA ALA A 172 13.26 -6.04 4.91
C ALA A 172 13.54 -7.46 5.39
N THR A 173 14.25 -7.58 6.51
CA THR A 173 14.73 -8.86 7.07
C THR A 173 13.63 -9.89 7.36
N SER A 174 12.37 -9.49 7.42
CA SER A 174 11.21 -10.36 7.68
C SER A 174 10.00 -10.08 6.78
N SER A 175 10.13 -9.17 5.81
CA SER A 175 9.05 -8.82 4.91
C SER A 175 9.57 -8.26 3.59
N CYS A 176 9.01 -8.70 2.48
CA CYS A 176 9.17 -8.03 1.20
C CYS A 176 7.86 -7.43 0.73
N SER A 177 7.96 -6.29 0.04
CA SER A 177 6.83 -5.60 -0.57
C SER A 177 7.29 -4.86 -1.83
N PHE A 178 6.34 -4.40 -2.61
CA PHE A 178 6.56 -3.43 -3.68
C PHE A 178 6.08 -2.07 -3.21
N ASP A 179 6.86 -1.05 -3.53
CA ASP A 179 6.45 0.34 -3.53
C ASP A 179 5.94 0.69 -4.93
N ILE A 180 4.87 1.49 -4.98
CA ILE A 180 4.33 2.02 -6.24
C ILE A 180 4.14 3.52 -6.09
N ALA A 181 4.94 4.28 -6.83
CA ALA A 181 4.97 5.74 -6.74
C ALA A 181 4.85 6.36 -8.14
N ALA A 182 4.13 7.49 -8.20
CA ALA A 182 4.00 8.36 -9.38
C ALA A 182 5.22 9.27 -9.55
#